data_AF-A0AAU6IQH3-F1
#
_entry.id   AF-A0AAU6IQH3-F1
#
_cell.length_a   1.000
_cell.length_b   1.000
_cell.length_c   1.000
_cell.angle_alpha   90.00
_cell.angle_beta   90.00
_cell.angle_gamma   90.00
#
_symmetry.space_group_name_H-M   'P 1'
#
loop_
_entity.id
_entity.type
_entity.pdbx_description
1 polymer ?
#
loop_
_entity_poly.entity_id
_entity_poly.type
_entity_poly.pdbx_seq_one_letter_code
_entity_poly.pdbx_strand_id
1 'polypeptide(L)'
;MSSDEFQVALGDLRGATGVVRQESEHISGLINQIQAHFEAAHSDWESPAGSTFKTISEWFTESSRDLESLLQDMVRRMQAAYDNYASAETANTRNSGG
;
A
#
# COMPACT_ATOMS: atom_id res chain seq x y z
N MET A 1 -13.81 -18.59 -20.25
CA MET A 1 -14.18 -17.40 -19.49
C MET A 1 -15.23 -16.66 -20.29
N SER A 2 -16.45 -16.57 -19.77
CA SER A 2 -17.53 -15.75 -20.34
C SER A 2 -17.31 -14.26 -20.05
N SER A 3 -18.04 -13.38 -20.74
CA SER A 3 -18.02 -11.93 -20.44
C SER A 3 -18.48 -11.65 -19.01
N ASP A 4 -19.50 -12.36 -18.52
CA ASP A 4 -19.98 -12.23 -17.14
C ASP A 4 -18.92 -12.64 -16.12
N GLU A 5 -18.20 -13.75 -16.35
CA GLU A 5 -17.11 -14.21 -15.49
C GLU A 5 -15.96 -13.20 -15.45
N PHE A 6 -15.65 -12.55 -16.58
CA PHE A 6 -14.62 -11.52 -16.65
C PHE A 6 -15.03 -10.23 -15.91
N GLN A 7 -16.28 -9.79 -16.06
CA GLN A 7 -16.80 -8.61 -15.37
C GLN A 7 -16.81 -8.80 -13.84
N VAL A 8 -17.15 -10.01 -13.37
CA VAL A 8 -17.04 -10.37 -11.95
C VAL A 8 -15.59 -10.29 -11.49
N ALA A 9 -14.65 -10.90 -12.22
CA ALA A 9 -13.23 -10.86 -11.87
C ALA A 9 -12.64 -9.44 -11.84
N LEU A 10 -13.06 -8.56 -12.75
CA LEU A 10 -12.69 -7.14 -12.73
C LEU A 10 -13.25 -6.41 -11.50
N GLY A 11 -14.49 -6.74 -11.12
CA GLY A 11 -15.11 -6.25 -9.88
C GLY A 11 -14.33 -6.68 -8.64
N ASP A 12 -13.95 -7.95 -8.57
CA ASP A 12 -13.18 -8.52 -7.47
C ASP A 12 -11.78 -7.89 -7.37
N LEU A 13 -11.10 -7.68 -8.51
CA LEU A 13 -9.79 -7.01 -8.54
C LEU A 13 -9.89 -5.56 -8.03
N ARG A 14 -10.94 -4.83 -8.41
CA ARG A 14 -11.19 -3.48 -7.90
C ARG A 14 -11.47 -3.49 -6.40
N GLY A 15 -12.27 -4.42 -5.92
CA GLY A 15 -12.55 -4.61 -4.50
C GLY A 15 -11.28 -4.89 -3.69
N ALA A 16 -10.48 -5.85 -4.14
CA ALA A 16 -9.19 -6.19 -3.53
C ALA A 16 -8.23 -4.99 -3.53
N THR A 17 -8.17 -4.21 -4.61
CA THR A 17 -7.36 -2.98 -4.68
C THR A 17 -7.79 -1.98 -3.61
N GLY A 18 -9.10 -1.84 -3.38
CA GLY A 18 -9.64 -0.99 -2.33
C GLY A 18 -9.23 -1.43 -0.92
N VAL A 19 -9.31 -2.74 -0.64
CA VAL A 19 -8.88 -3.31 0.65
C VAL A 19 -7.39 -3.08 0.89
N VAL A 20 -6.53 -3.39 -0.09
CA VAL A 20 -5.08 -3.19 0.05
C VAL A 20 -4.74 -1.72 0.27
N ARG A 21 -5.45 -0.80 -0.39
CA ARG A 21 -5.28 0.65 -0.16
C ARG A 21 -5.65 1.05 1.27
N GLN A 22 -6.80 0.60 1.76
CA GLN A 22 -7.25 0.90 3.12
C GLN A 22 -6.26 0.37 4.16
N GLU A 23 -5.82 -0.87 4.03
CA GLU A 23 -4.83 -1.45 4.95
C GLU A 23 -3.49 -0.72 4.87
N SER A 24 -3.07 -0.29 3.68
CA SER A 24 -1.88 0.55 3.51
C SER A 24 -1.98 1.87 4.27
N GLU A 25 -3.11 2.56 4.16
CA GLU A 25 -3.35 3.83 4.87
C GLU A 25 -3.38 3.61 6.39
N HIS A 26 -3.97 2.51 6.86
CA HIS A 26 -3.98 2.13 8.27
C HIS A 26 -2.55 1.91 8.78
N ILE A 27 -1.75 1.10 8.09
CA ILE A 27 -0.37 0.79 8.47
C ILE A 27 0.49 2.07 8.52
N SER A 28 0.37 2.95 7.53
CA SER A 28 1.01 4.28 7.55
C SER A 28 0.59 5.10 8.78
N GLY A 29 -0.69 5.06 9.14
CA GLY A 29 -1.18 5.71 10.36
C GLY A 29 -0.54 5.17 11.64
N LEU A 30 -0.32 3.86 11.74
CA LEU A 30 0.33 3.22 12.89
C LEU A 30 1.83 3.54 12.95
N ILE A 31 2.51 3.52 11.80
CA ILE A 31 3.91 3.90 11.67
C ILE A 31 4.14 5.32 12.20
N ASN A 32 3.31 6.28 11.75
CA ASN A 32 3.41 7.67 12.18
C ASN A 32 3.20 7.83 13.69
N GLN A 33 2.28 7.06 14.29
CA GLN A 33 2.07 7.06 15.73
C GLN A 33 3.29 6.52 16.49
N ILE A 34 3.88 5.41 16.03
CA ILE A 34 5.09 4.84 16.65
C ILE A 34 6.26 5.82 16.53
N GLN A 35 6.42 6.48 15.38
CA GLN A 35 7.45 7.49 15.19
C GLN A 35 7.27 8.67 16.15
N ALA A 36 6.05 9.17 16.32
CA ALA A 36 5.76 10.23 17.29
C ALA A 36 6.09 9.81 18.74
N HIS A 37 5.86 8.53 19.09
CA HIS A 37 6.26 7.99 20.39
C HIS A 37 7.78 7.90 20.54
N PHE A 38 8.52 7.54 19.49
CA PHE A 38 9.99 7.59 19.52
C PHE A 38 10.52 9.01 19.73
N GLU A 39 9.95 9.99 19.03
CA GLU A 39 10.34 11.40 19.18
C GLU A 39 10.07 11.93 20.58
N ALA A 40 8.90 11.63 21.15
CA ALA A 40 8.55 12.01 22.51
C ALA A 40 9.42 11.32 23.57
N ALA A 41 9.73 10.03 23.41
CA ALA A 41 10.61 9.34 24.34
C ALA A 41 12.07 9.83 24.23
N HIS A 42 12.52 10.29 23.06
CA HIS A 42 13.85 10.89 22.91
C HIS A 42 13.99 12.19 23.70
N SER A 43 12.97 13.06 23.69
CA SER A 43 13.02 14.34 24.41
C SER A 43 13.12 14.16 25.93
N ASP A 44 12.63 13.04 26.44
CA ASP A 44 12.58 12.75 27.88
C ASP A 44 13.78 11.94 28.38
N TRP A 45 14.60 11.38 27.48
CA TRP A 45 15.61 10.37 27.82
C TRP A 45 17.06 10.86 27.59
N GLU A 46 17.55 11.73 28.47
CA GLU A 46 18.98 12.09 28.57
C GLU A 46 19.77 11.07 29.42
N SER A 47 20.07 9.89 28.87
CA SER A 47 20.92 8.89 29.56
C SER A 47 21.84 8.11 28.60
N PRO A 48 22.86 7.38 29.10
CA PRO A 48 23.76 6.55 28.28
C PRO A 48 23.06 5.49 27.40
N ALA A 49 21.81 5.13 27.70
CA ALA A 49 20.99 4.25 26.87
C ALA A 49 20.44 4.93 25.60
N GLY A 50 20.59 6.25 25.46
CA GLY A 50 20.10 7.02 24.32
C GLY A 50 20.72 6.62 22.97
N SER A 51 21.91 6.01 22.96
CA SER A 51 22.54 5.51 21.73
C SER A 51 21.80 4.31 21.14
N THR A 52 21.44 3.32 21.95
CA THR A 52 20.65 2.16 21.52
C THR A 52 19.24 2.58 21.09
N PHE A 53 18.63 3.52 21.82
CA PHE A 53 17.34 4.08 21.46
C PHE A 53 17.36 4.76 20.08
N LYS A 54 18.39 5.57 19.81
CA LYS A 54 18.60 6.20 18.50
C LYS A 54 18.74 5.17 17.39
N THR A 55 19.54 4.12 17.57
CA THR A 55 19.68 3.04 16.58
C THR A 55 18.34 2.36 16.28
N ILE A 56 17.52 2.08 17.30
CA ILE A 56 16.21 1.45 17.10
C ILE A 56 15.25 2.38 16.36
N SER A 57 15.22 3.67 16.74
CA SER A 57 14.41 4.69 16.06
C SER A 57 14.76 4.83 14.57
N GLU A 58 16.05 4.85 14.25
CA GLU A 58 16.54 4.95 12.86
C GLU A 58 16.14 3.70 12.06
N TRP A 59 16.40 2.50 12.60
CA TRP A 59 16.02 1.24 11.97
C TRP A 59 14.50 1.12 11.75
N PHE A 60 13.71 1.53 12.74
CA PHE A 60 12.25 1.53 12.63
C PHE A 60 11.78 2.49 11.53
N THR A 61 12.36 3.69 11.46
CA THR A 61 12.01 4.70 10.45
C THR A 61 12.33 4.21 9.04
N GLU A 62 13.50 3.59 8.84
CA GLU A 62 13.90 3.04 7.54
C GLU A 62 12.99 1.88 7.11
N SER A 63 12.80 0.90 7.99
CA SER A 63 11.93 -0.27 7.72
C SER A 63 10.48 0.15 7.44
N SER A 64 10.00 1.19 8.13
CA SER A 64 8.67 1.75 7.92
C SER A 64 8.52 2.39 6.55
N ARG A 65 9.50 3.18 6.11
CA ARG A 65 9.50 3.79 4.76
C ARG A 65 9.51 2.73 3.66
N ASP A 66 10.29 1.67 3.84
CA ASP A 66 10.34 0.57 2.89
C ASP A 66 8.97 -0.15 2.79
N LEU A 67 8.33 -0.39 3.94
CA LEU A 67 6.99 -0.98 3.99
C LEU A 67 5.95 -0.08 3.29
N GLU A 68 5.94 1.23 3.57
CA GLU A 68 5.03 2.17 2.92
C GLU A 68 5.25 2.21 1.40
N SER A 69 6.51 2.23 0.96
CA SER A 69 6.87 2.20 -0.45
C SER A 69 6.35 0.94 -1.15
N LEU A 70 6.52 -0.22 -0.52
CA LEU A 70 6.04 -1.50 -1.03
C LEU A 70 4.52 -1.54 -1.13
N LEU A 71 3.80 -1.10 -0.09
CA LEU A 71 2.33 -1.09 -0.08
C LEU A 71 1.78 -0.15 -1.16
N GLN A 72 2.37 1.03 -1.32
CA GLN A 72 1.98 1.96 -2.39
C GLN A 72 2.25 1.39 -3.78
N ASP A 73 3.39 0.70 -3.98
CA ASP A 73 3.70 0.05 -5.24
C ASP A 73 2.71 -1.08 -5.56
N MET A 74 2.32 -1.88 -4.57
CA MET A 74 1.30 -2.91 -4.73
C MET A 74 -0.05 -2.32 -5.18
N VAL A 75 -0.51 -1.24 -4.53
CA VAL A 75 -1.75 -0.56 -4.94
C VAL A 75 -1.66 -0.04 -6.38
N ARG A 76 -0.52 0.56 -6.76
CA ARG A 76 -0.30 1.06 -8.12
C ARG A 76 -0.32 -0.06 -9.15
N ARG A 77 0.33 -1.20 -8.87
CA ARG A 77 0.35 -2.36 -9.77
C ARG A 77 -1.03 -2.99 -9.93
N MET A 78 -1.80 -3.10 -8.85
CA MET A 78 -3.17 -3.61 -8.91
C MET A 78 -4.08 -2.68 -9.72
N GLN A 79 -3.95 -1.37 -9.53
CA GLN A 79 -4.68 -0.38 -10.32
C GLN A 79 -4.31 -0.46 -11.80
N ALA A 80 -3.02 -0.53 -12.12
CA ALA A 80 -2.55 -0.67 -13.50
C ALA A 80 -3.05 -1.97 -14.14
N ALA A 81 -3.08 -3.08 -13.39
CA ALA A 81 -3.66 -4.33 -13.88
C ALA A 81 -5.14 -4.18 -14.21
N TYR A 82 -5.92 -3.56 -13.31
CA TYR A 82 -7.33 -3.26 -13.54
C TYR A 82 -7.54 -2.40 -14.79
N ASP A 83 -6.81 -1.29 -14.92
CA ASP A 83 -6.93 -0.36 -16.04
C ASP A 83 -6.58 -1.05 -17.38
N ASN A 84 -5.54 -1.90 -17.38
CA ASN A 84 -5.14 -2.67 -18.55
C ASN A 84 -6.23 -3.67 -18.98
N TYR A 85 -6.81 -4.41 -18.03
CA TYR A 85 -7.86 -5.39 -18.31
C TYR A 85 -9.15 -4.72 -18.81
N ALA A 86 -9.57 -3.62 -18.16
CA ALA A 86 -10.76 -2.86 -18.58
C ALA A 86 -10.60 -2.23 -19.97
N SER A 87 -9.41 -1.71 -20.28
CA SER A 87 -9.08 -1.16 -21.60
C SER A 87 -9.10 -2.24 -22.68
N ALA A 88 -8.52 -3.41 -22.41
CA ALA A 88 -8.51 -4.54 -23.34
C ALA A 88 -9.93 -5.05 -23.67
N GLU A 89 -10.82 -5.13 -22.68
CA GLU A 89 -12.22 -5.49 -22.93
C GLU A 89 -12.96 -4.44 -23.77
N THR A 90 -12.73 -3.15 -23.50
CA THR A 90 -13.32 -2.05 -24.29
C THR A 90 -12.86 -2.11 -25.75
N ALA A 91 -11.59 -2.45 -25.99
CA ALA A 91 -11.06 -2.61 -27.34
C ALA A 91 -11.62 -3.86 -28.04
N ASN A 92 -11.70 -4.99 -27.33
CA ASN A 92 -12.22 -6.23 -27.89
C ASN A 92 -13.72 -6.15 -28.21
N THR A 93 -14.53 -5.55 -27.33
CA THR A 93 -15.97 -5.34 -27.57
C THR A 93 -16.20 -4.41 -28.77
N ARG A 94 -15.36 -3.38 -28.97
CA ARG A 94 -15.40 -2.56 -30.19
C ARG A 94 -15.03 -3.31 -31.45
N ASN A 95 -14.00 -4.16 -31.40
CA ASN A 95 -13.50 -4.87 -32.59
C ASN A 95 -14.36 -6.10 -32.97
N SER A 96 -15.08 -6.70 -32.02
CA SER A 96 -15.90 -7.90 -32.23
C SER A 96 -17.34 -7.59 -32.65
N GLY A 97 -17.74 -6.31 -32.64
CA GLY A 97 -19.07 -5.84 -33.03
C GLY A 97 -19.15 -5.23 -34.43
N GLY A 98 -18.15 -5.50 -35.29
CA GLY A 98 -18.10 -5.07 -36.69
C GLY A 98 -18.53 -6.17 -37.65
#